data_AF-A0A924Z1N3-F1
#
_entry.id   AF-A0A924Z1N3-F1
#
_cell.length_a   1.000
_cell.length_b   1.000
_cell.length_c   1.000
_cell.angle_alpha   90.00
_cell.angle_beta   90.00
_cell.angle_gamma   90.00
#
_symmetry.space_group_name_H-M   'P 1'
#
loop_
_entity.id
_entity.type
_entity.pdbx_description
1 polymer ?
#
loop_
_entity_poly.entity_id
_entity_poly.type
_entity_poly.pdbx_seq_one_letter_code
_entity_poly.pdbx_strand_id
1 'polypeptide(L)'
;MSNRKLAKAIQGLFRALRKLHHTVTKGLVNWLLRSALKNNRGNRLASGFVLPTTVLLVLVVALTVGALTYRAYNRNAQVIGQNQQRIIYNAATPAIDRARSKLEFLFDATKDNRYPGGVPGEDRLLAMLLNDGKDSTNTKDFAKLPAKDAGGNLIDPYKLPDEDRVDLNGDGRKDNAWSFRTDTDANGTADATVIYSVIFSSPTDATKNPQELLLTLTDKQKAQQLLVRHGPLSKESYAVKCGSGSGGAEGGWFEDR
;
A
#
# COMPACT_ATOMS: atom_id res chain seq x y z
N MET A 1 -9.16 -16.52 -17.30
CA MET A 1 -8.32 -16.95 -18.45
C MET A 1 -7.07 -16.07 -18.53
N SER A 2 -5.89 -16.49 -18.04
CA SER A 2 -4.63 -15.77 -18.37
C SER A 2 -3.33 -16.51 -18.00
N ASN A 3 -3.29 -17.44 -17.05
CA ASN A 3 -1.99 -17.95 -16.57
C ASN A 3 -1.28 -18.95 -17.52
N ARG A 4 -2.02 -19.67 -18.38
CA ARG A 4 -1.44 -20.67 -19.31
C ARG A 4 -0.74 -20.05 -20.52
N LYS A 5 -1.20 -18.88 -20.99
CA LYS A 5 -0.58 -18.19 -22.14
C LYS A 5 0.75 -17.53 -21.72
N LEU A 6 0.77 -16.94 -20.54
CA LEU A 6 1.96 -16.31 -19.96
C LEU A 6 3.06 -17.35 -19.64
N ALA A 7 2.69 -18.49 -19.06
CA ALA A 7 3.64 -19.59 -18.81
C ALA A 7 4.26 -20.16 -20.10
N LYS A 8 3.48 -20.29 -21.19
CA LYS A 8 3.99 -20.73 -22.50
C LYS A 8 4.92 -19.70 -23.15
N ALA A 9 4.62 -18.41 -23.02
CA ALA A 9 5.48 -17.34 -23.51
C ALA A 9 6.83 -17.31 -22.79
N ILE A 10 6.83 -17.47 -21.45
CA ILE A 10 8.04 -17.54 -20.63
C ILE A 10 8.87 -18.79 -20.97
N GLN A 11 8.24 -19.96 -21.13
CA GLN A 11 8.95 -21.17 -21.55
C GLN A 11 9.58 -21.05 -22.95
N GLY A 12 8.94 -20.33 -23.87
CA GLY A 12 9.49 -20.02 -25.19
C GLY A 12 10.74 -19.16 -25.11
N LEU A 13 10.70 -18.11 -24.28
CA LEU A 13 11.82 -17.20 -24.06
C LEU A 13 13.03 -17.92 -23.42
N PHE A 14 12.78 -18.76 -22.41
CA PHE A 14 13.84 -19.55 -21.76
C PHE A 14 14.50 -20.55 -22.71
N ARG A 15 13.74 -21.18 -23.61
CA ARG A 15 14.31 -22.08 -24.63
C ARG A 15 15.15 -21.31 -25.65
N ALA A 16 14.74 -20.11 -26.02
CA ALA A 16 15.50 -19.25 -26.92
C ALA A 16 16.82 -18.77 -26.27
N LEU A 17 16.75 -18.31 -25.01
CA LEU A 17 17.91 -17.91 -24.22
C LEU A 17 18.89 -19.07 -24.00
N ARG A 18 18.39 -20.28 -23.71
CA ARG A 18 19.24 -21.47 -23.54
C ARG A 18 19.95 -21.86 -24.85
N LYS A 19 19.26 -21.76 -25.99
CA LYS A 19 19.88 -21.99 -27.31
C LYS A 19 20.93 -20.92 -27.63
N LEU A 20 20.61 -19.65 -27.38
CA LEU A 20 21.55 -18.54 -27.61
C LEU A 20 22.80 -18.68 -26.74
N HIS A 21 22.64 -19.02 -25.46
CA HIS A 21 23.75 -19.29 -24.54
C HIS A 21 24.63 -20.44 -25.07
N HIS A 22 24.06 -21.57 -25.50
CA HIS A 22 24.85 -22.68 -26.03
C HIS A 22 25.54 -22.38 -27.37
N THR A 23 24.92 -21.58 -28.24
CA THR A 23 25.49 -21.23 -29.55
C THR A 23 26.58 -20.16 -29.43
N VAL A 24 26.35 -19.12 -28.63
CA VAL A 24 27.32 -18.03 -28.41
C VAL A 24 28.53 -18.54 -27.62
N THR A 25 28.34 -19.37 -26.59
CA THR A 25 29.46 -19.94 -25.84
C THR A 25 30.33 -20.85 -26.70
N LYS A 26 29.73 -21.74 -27.53
CA LYS A 26 30.52 -22.60 -28.43
C LYS A 26 31.29 -21.79 -29.48
N GLY A 27 30.66 -20.78 -30.08
CA GLY A 27 31.32 -19.93 -31.08
C GLY A 27 32.49 -19.15 -30.49
N LEU A 28 32.26 -18.51 -29.35
CA LEU A 28 33.25 -17.65 -28.69
C LEU A 28 34.40 -18.47 -28.10
N VAL A 29 34.11 -19.62 -27.47
CA VAL A 29 35.15 -20.53 -26.95
C VAL A 29 35.98 -21.12 -28.08
N ASN A 30 35.37 -21.58 -29.17
CA ASN A 30 36.11 -22.16 -30.29
C ASN A 30 36.93 -21.10 -31.05
N TRP A 31 36.43 -19.85 -31.12
CA TRP A 31 37.18 -18.73 -31.67
C TRP A 31 38.36 -18.32 -30.79
N LEU A 32 38.16 -18.20 -29.47
CA LEU A 32 39.23 -17.93 -28.50
C LEU A 32 40.30 -19.03 -28.51
N LEU A 33 39.90 -20.31 -28.51
CA LEU A 33 40.84 -21.44 -28.58
C LEU A 33 41.62 -21.44 -29.90
N ARG A 34 40.97 -21.16 -31.02
CA ARG A 34 41.65 -21.06 -32.32
C ARG A 34 42.61 -19.88 -32.37
N SER A 35 42.24 -18.72 -31.82
CA SER A 35 43.12 -17.55 -31.75
C SER A 35 44.32 -17.78 -30.83
N ALA A 36 44.09 -18.42 -29.67
CA ALA A 36 45.14 -18.75 -28.71
C ALA A 36 46.12 -19.82 -29.24
N LEU A 37 45.61 -20.89 -29.88
CA LEU A 37 46.46 -21.94 -30.44
C LEU A 37 47.14 -21.55 -31.76
N LYS A 38 46.54 -20.67 -32.59
CA LYS A 38 47.23 -20.16 -33.81
C LYS A 38 48.38 -19.23 -33.46
N ASN A 39 48.22 -18.35 -32.47
CA ASN A 39 49.31 -17.46 -32.05
C ASN A 39 50.45 -18.20 -31.33
N ASN A 40 50.25 -19.44 -30.91
CA ASN A 40 51.26 -20.22 -30.19
C ASN A 40 52.11 -21.14 -31.09
N ARG A 41 51.90 -21.13 -32.42
CA ARG A 41 52.66 -21.97 -33.38
C ARG A 41 53.91 -21.31 -33.97
N GLY A 42 54.14 -20.01 -33.73
CA GLY A 42 55.21 -19.23 -34.38
C GLY A 42 56.39 -18.79 -33.51
N ASN A 43 56.27 -18.68 -32.19
CA ASN A 43 57.33 -18.13 -31.33
C ASN A 43 57.85 -19.16 -30.32
N ARG A 44 58.65 -20.11 -30.80
CA ARG A 44 59.71 -20.66 -29.97
C ARG A 44 60.87 -19.70 -30.11
N LEU A 45 61.12 -18.89 -29.08
CA LEU A 45 62.38 -18.26 -28.64
C LEU A 45 62.05 -16.95 -27.89
N ALA A 46 62.43 -16.91 -26.61
CA ALA A 46 62.57 -15.73 -25.74
C ALA A 46 61.31 -14.86 -25.43
N SER A 47 60.47 -15.29 -24.48
CA SER A 47 59.74 -14.36 -23.58
C SER A 47 59.13 -15.15 -22.41
N GLY A 48 59.93 -15.38 -21.38
CA GLY A 48 59.52 -16.06 -20.15
C GLY A 48 58.66 -15.15 -19.27
N PHE A 49 57.69 -15.75 -18.58
CA PHE A 49 56.96 -15.18 -17.44
C PHE A 49 55.94 -14.06 -17.67
N VAL A 50 56.01 -13.25 -18.73
CA VAL A 50 55.12 -12.07 -18.88
C VAL A 50 53.70 -12.42 -19.37
N LEU A 51 53.52 -13.45 -20.20
CA LEU A 51 52.20 -13.79 -20.75
C LEU A 51 51.23 -14.41 -19.71
N PRO A 52 51.65 -15.40 -18.89
CA PRO A 52 50.76 -15.95 -17.86
C PRO A 52 50.45 -14.94 -16.75
N THR A 53 51.41 -14.07 -16.41
CA THR A 53 51.26 -13.04 -15.36
C THR A 53 50.35 -11.89 -15.79
N THR A 54 50.42 -11.46 -17.06
CA THR A 54 49.49 -10.45 -17.60
C THR A 54 48.06 -10.98 -17.68
N VAL A 55 47.85 -12.24 -18.06
CA VAL A 55 46.52 -12.87 -18.04
C VAL A 55 45.97 -12.96 -16.63
N LEU A 56 46.78 -13.38 -15.65
CA LEU A 56 46.39 -13.42 -14.24
C LEU A 56 46.01 -12.01 -13.73
N LEU A 57 46.82 -10.98 -14.04
CA LEU A 57 46.54 -9.60 -13.64
C LEU A 57 45.23 -9.08 -14.24
N VAL A 58 45.01 -9.28 -15.54
CA VAL A 58 43.77 -8.87 -16.22
C VAL A 58 42.56 -9.61 -15.63
N LEU A 59 42.71 -10.90 -15.31
CA LEU A 59 41.64 -11.69 -14.71
C LEU A 59 41.31 -11.20 -13.29
N VAL A 60 42.32 -10.94 -12.45
CA VAL A 60 42.12 -10.37 -11.12
C VAL A 60 41.47 -9.00 -11.19
N VAL A 61 41.91 -8.12 -12.08
CA VAL A 61 41.30 -6.79 -12.27
C VAL A 61 39.86 -6.90 -12.77
N ALA A 62 39.57 -7.78 -13.73
CA ALA A 62 38.20 -7.98 -14.23
C ALA A 62 37.27 -8.51 -13.13
N LEU A 63 37.75 -9.44 -12.30
CA LEU A 63 37.01 -9.97 -11.15
C LEU A 63 36.79 -8.94 -10.04
N THR A 64 37.80 -8.12 -9.71
CA THR A 64 37.64 -7.07 -8.68
C THR A 64 36.69 -5.97 -9.15
N VAL A 65 36.80 -5.53 -10.40
CA VAL A 65 35.87 -4.57 -11.00
C VAL A 65 34.46 -5.14 -11.07
N GLY A 66 34.31 -6.42 -11.47
CA GLY A 66 33.03 -7.11 -11.47
C GLY A 66 32.39 -7.19 -10.09
N ALA A 67 33.16 -7.54 -9.06
CA ALA A 67 32.70 -7.61 -7.68
C ALA A 67 32.29 -6.24 -7.12
N LEU A 68 33.08 -5.19 -7.39
CA LEU A 68 32.75 -3.81 -7.02
C LEU A 68 31.46 -3.33 -7.71
N THR A 69 31.31 -3.64 -8.99
CA THR A 69 30.11 -3.28 -9.78
C THR A 69 28.86 -3.98 -9.23
N TYR A 70 28.95 -5.27 -8.89
CA TYR A 70 27.84 -6.01 -8.30
C TYR A 70 27.42 -5.42 -6.95
N ARG A 71 28.39 -5.05 -6.11
CA ARG A 71 28.12 -4.40 -4.81
C ARG A 71 27.47 -3.01 -4.99
N ALA A 72 27.94 -2.23 -5.96
CA ALA A 72 27.35 -0.94 -6.29
C ALA A 72 25.90 -1.09 -6.77
N TYR A 73 25.63 -2.08 -7.62
CA TYR A 73 24.27 -2.39 -8.10
C TYR A 73 23.32 -2.72 -6.94
N ASN A 74 23.72 -3.62 -6.04
CA ASN A 74 22.89 -4.00 -4.89
C ASN A 74 22.61 -2.82 -3.95
N ARG A 75 23.61 -1.97 -3.69
CA ARG A 75 23.43 -0.76 -2.86
C ARG A 75 22.48 0.24 -3.52
N ASN A 76 22.59 0.44 -4.84
CA ASN A 76 21.70 1.34 -5.55
C ASN A 76 20.25 0.87 -5.49
N ALA A 77 19.99 -0.43 -5.69
CA ALA A 77 18.64 -0.99 -5.58
C ALA A 77 18.04 -0.77 -4.19
N GLN A 78 18.84 -0.95 -3.13
CA GLN A 78 18.40 -0.70 -1.75
C GLN A 78 18.08 0.78 -1.50
N VAL A 79 18.93 1.71 -1.95
CA VAL A 79 18.73 3.15 -1.79
C VAL A 79 17.48 3.63 -2.54
N ILE A 80 17.23 3.11 -3.74
CA ILE A 80 16.01 3.41 -4.51
C ILE A 80 14.78 3.00 -3.72
N GLY A 81 14.76 1.78 -3.17
CA GLY A 81 13.65 1.30 -2.35
C GLY A 81 13.43 2.15 -1.09
N GLN A 82 14.50 2.53 -0.41
CA GLN A 82 14.43 3.41 0.78
C GLN A 82 13.88 4.80 0.43
N ASN A 83 14.30 5.38 -0.68
CA ASN A 83 13.81 6.69 -1.13
C ASN A 83 12.32 6.63 -1.50
N GLN A 84 11.89 5.61 -2.23
CA GLN A 84 10.47 5.40 -2.55
C GLN A 84 9.64 5.26 -1.27
N GLN A 85 10.11 4.48 -0.31
CA GLN A 85 9.43 4.31 0.97
C GLN A 85 9.35 5.62 1.76
N ARG A 86 10.40 6.43 1.76
CA ARG A 86 10.41 7.76 2.42
C ARG A 86 9.40 8.71 1.78
N ILE A 87 9.32 8.74 0.45
CA ILE A 87 8.33 9.55 -0.28
C ILE A 87 6.91 9.13 0.12
N ILE A 88 6.64 7.82 0.16
CA ILE A 88 5.33 7.28 0.57
C ILE A 88 5.01 7.67 2.02
N TYR A 89 5.94 7.49 2.95
CA TYR A 89 5.70 7.86 4.36
C TYR A 89 5.46 9.36 4.52
N ASN A 90 6.28 10.21 3.90
CA ASN A 90 6.12 11.66 3.98
C ASN A 90 4.78 12.12 3.38
N ALA A 91 4.33 11.49 2.30
CA ALA A 91 3.02 11.78 1.70
C ALA A 91 1.85 11.25 2.56
N ALA A 92 2.03 10.17 3.31
CA ALA A 92 0.98 9.54 4.12
C ALA A 92 0.84 10.14 5.53
N THR A 93 1.92 10.68 6.13
CA THR A 93 1.87 11.27 7.49
C THR A 93 0.76 12.31 7.65
N PRO A 94 0.60 13.29 6.73
CA PRO A 94 -0.49 14.26 6.85
C PRO A 94 -1.88 13.62 6.77
N ALA A 95 -2.04 12.54 6.01
CA ALA A 95 -3.31 11.83 5.93
C ALA A 95 -3.68 11.18 7.28
N ILE A 96 -2.70 10.60 7.97
CA ILE A 96 -2.90 9.99 9.29
C ILE A 96 -3.25 11.06 10.33
N ASP A 97 -2.52 12.18 10.35
CA ASP A 97 -2.78 13.26 11.30
C ASP A 97 -4.17 13.90 11.09
N ARG A 98 -4.59 14.06 9.84
CA ARG A 98 -5.93 14.55 9.49
C ARG A 98 -7.03 13.54 9.83
N ALA A 99 -6.78 12.24 9.66
CA ALA A 99 -7.72 11.21 10.10
C ALA A 99 -7.84 11.20 11.63
N ARG A 100 -6.71 11.33 12.34
CA ARG A 100 -6.69 11.43 13.81
C ARG A 100 -7.50 12.64 14.29
N SER A 101 -7.30 13.82 13.72
CA SER A 101 -8.03 15.02 14.17
C SER A 101 -9.54 14.90 13.96
N LYS A 102 -9.99 14.23 12.88
CA LYS A 102 -11.40 13.91 12.65
C LYS A 102 -11.96 12.96 13.72
N LEU A 103 -11.19 11.94 14.09
CA LEU A 103 -11.58 10.99 15.14
C LEU A 103 -11.60 11.65 16.52
N GLU A 104 -10.59 12.46 16.85
CA GLU A 104 -10.55 13.26 18.09
C GLU A 104 -11.76 14.20 18.17
N PHE A 105 -12.10 14.86 17.07
CA PHE A 105 -13.30 15.70 16.99
C PHE A 105 -14.59 14.89 17.19
N LEU A 106 -14.69 13.70 16.58
CA LEU A 106 -15.86 12.82 16.69
C LEU A 106 -16.09 12.32 18.13
N PHE A 107 -15.01 11.98 18.84
CA PHE A 107 -15.10 11.42 20.20
C PHE A 107 -15.01 12.47 21.31
N ASP A 108 -14.72 13.74 20.99
CA ASP A 108 -14.80 14.84 21.94
C ASP A 108 -16.27 15.26 22.13
N ALA A 109 -16.85 14.87 23.27
CA ALA A 109 -18.24 15.19 23.64
C ALA A 109 -18.53 16.70 23.72
N THR A 110 -17.50 17.55 23.80
CA THR A 110 -17.66 19.02 23.76
C THR A 110 -17.76 19.56 22.34
N LYS A 111 -17.31 18.80 21.34
CA LYS A 111 -17.29 19.17 19.92
C LYS A 111 -18.46 18.56 19.16
N ASP A 112 -18.65 17.25 19.28
CA ASP A 112 -19.78 16.54 18.69
C ASP A 112 -20.74 16.03 19.78
N ASN A 113 -21.87 16.71 19.90
CA ASN A 113 -22.89 16.41 20.92
C ASN A 113 -23.88 15.32 20.50
N ARG A 114 -23.68 14.67 19.35
CA ARG A 114 -24.60 13.64 18.84
C ARG A 114 -24.33 12.26 19.43
N TYR A 115 -23.23 12.13 20.18
CA TYR A 115 -22.80 10.88 20.81
C TYR A 115 -23.85 10.35 21.80
N PRO A 116 -24.28 9.08 21.70
CA PRO A 116 -25.25 8.51 22.62
C PRO A 116 -24.65 8.23 24.01
N GLY A 117 -25.48 8.10 25.03
CA GLY A 117 -25.05 7.63 26.35
C GLY A 117 -24.76 6.12 26.36
N GLY A 118 -23.72 5.67 25.65
CA GLY A 118 -23.35 4.26 25.49
C GLY A 118 -22.24 4.04 24.46
N VAL A 119 -21.99 2.77 24.09
CA VAL A 119 -21.12 2.44 22.94
C VAL A 119 -21.96 2.59 21.67
N PRO A 120 -21.70 3.58 20.80
CA PRO A 120 -22.51 3.83 19.61
C PRO A 120 -22.32 2.74 18.57
N GLY A 121 -23.39 2.34 17.88
CA GLY A 121 -23.33 1.48 16.70
C GLY A 121 -22.43 2.04 15.58
N GLU A 122 -21.91 1.12 14.76
CA GLU A 122 -21.07 1.40 13.60
C GLU A 122 -21.77 2.33 12.59
N ASP A 123 -23.02 2.03 12.26
CA ASP A 123 -23.86 2.81 11.34
C ASP A 123 -23.99 4.27 11.80
N ARG A 124 -24.21 4.47 13.09
CA ARG A 124 -24.31 5.78 13.71
C ARG A 124 -23.00 6.55 13.64
N LEU A 125 -21.86 5.91 13.94
CA LEU A 125 -20.55 6.56 13.83
C LEU A 125 -20.21 6.93 12.38
N LEU A 126 -20.53 6.05 11.42
CA LEU A 126 -20.35 6.34 10.00
C LEU A 126 -21.20 7.53 9.56
N ALA A 127 -22.47 7.60 9.99
CA ALA A 127 -23.37 8.72 9.70
C ALA A 127 -22.92 10.04 10.36
N MET A 128 -22.40 9.97 11.59
CA MET A 128 -21.83 11.14 12.29
C MET A 128 -20.66 11.74 11.52
N LEU A 129 -19.71 10.90 11.11
CA LEU A 129 -18.54 11.29 10.34
C LEU A 129 -18.93 11.79 8.93
N LEU A 130 -19.97 11.19 8.35
CA LEU A 130 -20.46 11.59 7.04
C LEU A 130 -21.14 12.97 7.07
N ASN A 131 -21.87 13.26 8.15
CA ASN A 131 -22.56 14.53 8.41
C ASN A 131 -23.41 15.09 7.25
N ASP A 132 -23.92 14.22 6.38
CA ASP A 132 -24.75 14.58 5.23
C ASP A 132 -26.25 14.69 5.58
N GLY A 133 -26.60 14.37 6.83
CA GLY A 133 -27.95 14.42 7.40
C GLY A 133 -28.75 13.16 7.17
N LYS A 134 -28.08 12.10 6.74
CA LYS A 134 -28.67 10.80 6.50
C LYS A 134 -27.93 9.76 7.34
N ASP A 135 -28.64 8.68 7.66
CA ASP A 135 -28.03 7.51 8.29
C ASP A 135 -27.09 6.81 7.31
N SER A 136 -26.23 5.89 7.78
CA SER A 136 -25.27 5.12 6.97
C SER A 136 -25.92 4.39 5.79
N THR A 137 -27.20 3.99 5.95
CA THR A 137 -28.00 3.34 4.90
C THR A 137 -28.72 4.32 3.95
N ASN A 138 -28.57 5.63 4.18
CA ASN A 138 -29.27 6.72 3.48
C ASN A 138 -30.81 6.56 3.42
N THR A 139 -31.38 5.82 4.38
CA THR A 139 -32.81 5.52 4.41
C THR A 139 -33.56 6.41 5.40
N LYS A 140 -32.87 6.88 6.45
CA LYS A 140 -33.44 7.69 7.52
C LYS A 140 -32.69 9.00 7.65
N ASP A 141 -33.39 10.03 8.14
CA ASP A 141 -32.75 11.30 8.47
C ASP A 141 -31.91 11.16 9.75
N PHE A 142 -30.74 11.77 9.73
CA PHE A 142 -29.79 11.80 10.84
C PHE A 142 -29.45 13.25 11.21
N ALA A 143 -29.18 13.50 12.49
CA ALA A 143 -28.89 14.84 12.97
C ALA A 143 -27.57 15.36 12.38
N LYS A 144 -27.62 16.47 11.63
CA LYS A 144 -26.40 17.20 11.20
C LYS A 144 -25.82 17.98 12.36
N LEU A 145 -24.50 17.96 12.50
CA LEU A 145 -23.80 18.88 13.38
C LEU A 145 -23.73 20.25 12.69
N PRO A 146 -24.35 21.31 13.27
CA PRO A 146 -24.35 22.64 12.68
C PRO A 146 -23.01 23.33 12.96
N ALA A 147 -21.98 23.03 12.18
CA ALA A 147 -20.74 23.79 12.19
C ALA A 147 -20.85 25.00 11.24
N LYS A 148 -20.34 26.15 11.66
CA LYS A 148 -20.34 27.37 10.84
C LYS A 148 -18.91 27.86 10.62
N ASP A 149 -18.64 28.37 9.42
CA ASP A 149 -17.41 29.10 9.14
C ASP A 149 -17.42 30.50 9.81
N ALA A 150 -16.31 31.23 9.68
CA ALA A 150 -16.21 32.61 10.17
C ALA A 150 -17.23 33.57 9.50
N GLY A 151 -17.79 33.19 8.35
CA GLY A 151 -18.84 33.91 7.63
C GLY A 151 -20.26 33.52 8.02
N GLY A 152 -20.43 32.55 8.94
CA GLY A 152 -21.74 32.07 9.38
C GLY A 152 -22.41 31.03 8.46
N ASN A 153 -21.73 30.57 7.40
CA ASN A 153 -22.24 29.54 6.50
C ASN A 153 -22.09 28.16 7.15
N LEU A 154 -23.07 27.28 6.93
CA LEU A 154 -22.97 25.89 7.38
C LEU A 154 -21.87 25.17 6.59
N ILE A 155 -20.93 24.56 7.31
CA ILE A 155 -19.83 23.78 6.77
C ILE A 155 -19.86 22.36 7.32
N ASP A 156 -19.23 21.44 6.60
CA ASP A 156 -18.95 20.11 7.10
C ASP A 156 -17.75 20.17 8.07
N PRO A 157 -17.93 19.92 9.38
CA PRO A 157 -16.84 19.96 10.36
C PRO A 157 -15.79 18.86 10.12
N TYR A 158 -16.16 17.81 9.39
CA TYR A 158 -15.26 16.72 9.02
C TYR A 158 -14.61 16.92 7.65
N LYS A 159 -14.72 18.11 7.06
CA LYS A 159 -14.03 18.48 5.81
C LYS A 159 -13.06 19.62 6.09
N LEU A 160 -11.76 19.39 5.93
CA LEU A 160 -10.78 20.48 6.01
C LEU A 160 -10.87 21.37 4.75
N PRO A 161 -10.44 22.65 4.82
CA PRO A 161 -10.59 23.60 3.73
C PRO A 161 -9.94 23.18 2.40
N ASP A 162 -8.86 22.41 2.46
CA ASP A 162 -8.06 21.94 1.32
C ASP A 162 -8.37 20.49 0.91
N GLU A 163 -9.48 19.93 1.42
CA GLU A 163 -9.90 18.57 1.14
C GLU A 163 -11.12 18.52 0.24
N ASP A 164 -11.31 17.38 -0.42
CA ASP A 164 -12.55 17.03 -1.09
C ASP A 164 -12.98 15.62 -0.72
N ARG A 165 -14.30 15.40 -0.63
CA ARG A 165 -14.84 14.07 -0.36
C ARG A 165 -14.81 13.20 -1.60
N VAL A 166 -14.44 11.94 -1.42
CA VAL A 166 -14.28 10.94 -2.48
C VAL A 166 -15.37 9.88 -2.37
N ASP A 167 -15.80 9.41 -3.54
CA ASP A 167 -16.61 8.20 -3.69
C ASP A 167 -15.63 7.06 -4.02
N LEU A 168 -15.44 6.12 -3.09
CA LEU A 168 -14.47 5.04 -3.22
C LEU A 168 -15.04 3.83 -3.96
N ASN A 169 -16.35 3.56 -3.80
CA ASN A 169 -17.00 2.37 -4.34
C ASN A 169 -17.70 2.64 -5.69
N GLY A 170 -17.79 3.89 -6.11
CA GLY A 170 -18.41 4.33 -7.36
C GLY A 170 -19.94 4.26 -7.34
N ASP A 171 -20.56 4.32 -6.17
CA ASP A 171 -22.02 4.23 -6.02
C ASP A 171 -22.74 5.58 -6.22
N GLY A 172 -21.98 6.64 -6.51
CA GLY A 172 -22.47 8.00 -6.72
C GLY A 172 -22.64 8.78 -5.42
N ARG A 173 -22.21 8.24 -4.27
CA ARG A 173 -22.31 8.85 -2.96
C ARG A 173 -20.92 9.16 -2.41
N LYS A 174 -20.84 10.16 -1.55
CA LYS A 174 -19.60 10.49 -0.87
C LYS A 174 -19.42 9.53 0.30
N ASP A 175 -18.23 8.96 0.43
CA ASP A 175 -17.86 8.11 1.56
C ASP A 175 -17.16 8.92 2.65
N ASN A 176 -16.84 8.25 3.76
CA ASN A 176 -15.89 8.73 4.78
C ASN A 176 -14.44 8.63 4.24
N ALA A 177 -14.22 9.32 3.12
CA ALA A 177 -12.99 9.35 2.36
C ALA A 177 -12.72 10.76 1.86
N TRP A 178 -11.47 11.18 1.98
CA TRP A 178 -11.02 12.52 1.63
C TRP A 178 -9.78 12.45 0.75
N SER A 179 -9.67 13.42 -0.15
CA SER A 179 -8.50 13.65 -0.97
C SER A 179 -7.95 15.04 -0.74
N PHE A 180 -6.63 15.17 -0.71
CA PHE A 180 -5.93 16.46 -0.72
C PHE A 180 -4.68 16.39 -1.61
N ARG A 181 -4.21 17.57 -2.02
CA ARG A 181 -3.00 17.72 -2.82
C ARG A 181 -1.80 17.86 -1.88
N THR A 182 -0.73 17.12 -2.16
CA THR A 182 0.53 17.21 -1.40
C THR A 182 1.69 17.44 -2.35
N ASP A 183 2.72 18.08 -1.81
CA ASP A 183 4.01 18.26 -2.45
C ASP A 183 4.96 17.16 -1.95
N THR A 184 5.37 16.26 -2.85
CA THR A 184 6.22 15.11 -2.49
C THR A 184 7.71 15.40 -2.54
N ASP A 185 8.13 16.45 -3.26
CA ASP A 185 9.54 16.83 -3.46
C ASP A 185 9.92 18.16 -2.79
N ALA A 186 8.98 18.78 -2.09
CA ALA A 186 9.12 20.05 -1.38
C ALA A 186 9.49 21.23 -2.30
N ASN A 187 9.08 21.19 -3.57
CA ASN A 187 9.34 22.26 -4.53
C ASN A 187 8.34 23.44 -4.45
N GLY A 188 7.35 23.37 -3.56
CA GLY A 188 6.30 24.36 -3.36
C GLY A 188 5.08 24.18 -4.26
N THR A 189 5.08 23.18 -5.14
CA THR A 189 3.97 22.82 -6.03
C THR A 189 3.48 21.44 -5.67
N ALA A 190 2.19 21.33 -5.34
CA ALA A 190 1.61 20.01 -5.11
C ALA A 190 1.61 19.21 -6.42
N ASP A 191 2.20 18.03 -6.38
CA ASP A 191 2.41 17.12 -7.51
C ASP A 191 1.61 15.81 -7.35
N ALA A 192 1.30 15.41 -6.12
CA ALA A 192 0.51 14.21 -5.83
C ALA A 192 -0.86 14.49 -5.21
N THR A 193 -1.78 13.56 -5.40
CA THR A 193 -3.07 13.53 -4.70
C THR A 193 -3.05 12.36 -3.72
N VAL A 194 -3.22 12.66 -2.44
CA VAL A 194 -3.31 11.65 -1.38
C VAL A 194 -4.78 11.45 -1.07
N ILE A 195 -5.20 10.18 -1.07
CA ILE A 195 -6.56 9.77 -0.72
C ILE A 195 -6.47 8.89 0.51
N TYR A 196 -7.31 9.16 1.50
CA TYR A 196 -7.42 8.35 2.70
C TYR A 196 -8.87 8.26 3.15
N SER A 197 -9.17 7.24 3.95
CA SER A 197 -10.52 6.95 4.41
C SER A 197 -10.51 6.35 5.79
N VAL A 198 -11.60 6.59 6.52
CA VAL A 198 -11.86 5.95 7.81
C VAL A 198 -12.98 4.95 7.58
N ILE A 199 -12.63 3.67 7.68
CA ILE A 199 -13.53 2.55 7.39
C ILE A 199 -13.48 1.60 8.57
N PHE A 200 -14.65 1.30 9.13
CA PHE A 200 -14.83 0.34 10.19
C PHE A 200 -16.07 -0.53 9.94
N SER A 201 -16.50 -0.63 8.67
CA SER A 201 -17.75 -1.29 8.34
C SER A 201 -17.69 -2.80 8.47
N SER A 202 -18.70 -3.38 9.11
CA SER A 202 -18.84 -4.82 9.29
C SER A 202 -19.96 -5.39 8.41
N PRO A 203 -19.82 -6.64 7.97
CA PRO A 203 -20.92 -7.31 7.31
C PRO A 203 -22.07 -7.56 8.29
N THR A 204 -23.28 -7.16 7.90
CA THR A 204 -24.49 -7.36 8.70
C THR A 204 -25.39 -8.41 8.05
N ASP A 205 -25.67 -9.49 8.80
CA ASP A 205 -26.70 -10.48 8.48
C ASP A 205 -27.33 -10.92 9.81
N ALA A 206 -28.66 -10.91 9.89
CA ALA A 206 -29.40 -11.27 11.11
C ALA A 206 -29.19 -12.73 11.55
N THR A 207 -28.68 -13.58 10.65
CA THR A 207 -28.61 -15.03 10.83
C THR A 207 -27.20 -15.59 10.90
N LYS A 208 -26.18 -14.81 10.55
CA LYS A 208 -24.80 -15.28 10.42
C LYS A 208 -23.84 -14.45 11.22
N ASN A 209 -22.81 -15.13 11.71
CA ASN A 209 -21.64 -14.47 12.27
C ASN A 209 -20.97 -13.61 11.15
N PRO A 210 -20.57 -12.35 11.44
CA PRO A 210 -19.91 -11.50 10.45
C PRO A 210 -18.60 -12.03 9.89
N GLN A 211 -17.78 -12.72 10.70
CA GLN A 211 -16.55 -13.38 10.25
C GLN A 211 -16.85 -14.51 9.25
N GLU A 212 -17.90 -15.30 9.45
CA GLU A 212 -18.38 -16.28 8.46
C GLU A 212 -18.83 -15.57 7.18
N LEU A 213 -19.53 -14.44 7.31
CA LEU A 213 -19.94 -13.65 6.15
C LEU A 213 -18.72 -13.14 5.37
N LEU A 214 -17.69 -12.63 6.05
CA LEU A 214 -16.43 -12.22 5.44
C LEU A 214 -15.75 -13.37 4.68
N LEU A 215 -15.86 -14.61 5.13
CA LEU A 215 -15.30 -15.75 4.40
C LEU A 215 -16.10 -16.09 3.13
N THR A 216 -17.40 -15.85 3.14
CA THR A 216 -18.27 -16.10 1.97
C THR A 216 -18.20 -15.01 0.90
N LEU A 217 -17.89 -13.77 1.28
CA LEU A 217 -17.84 -12.63 0.36
C LEU A 217 -16.57 -12.61 -0.49
N THR A 218 -16.74 -12.29 -1.77
CA THR A 218 -15.61 -12.03 -2.68
C THR A 218 -14.91 -10.71 -2.36
N ASP A 219 -13.64 -10.59 -2.70
CA ASP A 219 -12.89 -9.33 -2.52
C ASP A 219 -13.53 -8.14 -3.22
N LYS A 220 -14.19 -8.36 -4.35
CA LYS A 220 -14.93 -7.32 -5.07
C LYS A 220 -16.13 -6.84 -4.26
N GLN A 221 -16.91 -7.75 -3.69
CA GLN A 221 -18.06 -7.39 -2.85
C GLN A 221 -17.61 -6.66 -1.59
N LYS A 222 -16.54 -7.15 -0.93
CA LYS A 222 -15.94 -6.48 0.23
C LYS A 222 -15.49 -5.05 -0.10
N ALA A 223 -14.85 -4.86 -1.26
CA ALA A 223 -14.42 -3.53 -1.70
C ALA A 223 -15.61 -2.60 -2.01
N GLN A 224 -16.65 -3.11 -2.70
CA GLN A 224 -17.85 -2.32 -3.00
C GLN A 224 -18.63 -1.90 -1.76
N GLN A 225 -18.63 -2.73 -0.72
CA GLN A 225 -19.28 -2.46 0.56
C GLN A 225 -18.36 -1.81 1.60
N LEU A 226 -17.10 -1.51 1.23
CA LEU A 226 -16.10 -0.93 2.12
C LEU A 226 -15.96 -1.72 3.43
N LEU A 227 -15.93 -3.05 3.36
CA LEU A 227 -15.87 -3.89 4.56
C LEU A 227 -14.45 -4.05 5.09
N VAL A 228 -14.32 -3.95 6.41
CA VAL A 228 -13.08 -4.30 7.11
C VAL A 228 -12.89 -5.81 7.10
N ARG A 229 -11.65 -6.23 6.78
CA ARG A 229 -11.29 -7.64 6.57
C ARG A 229 -10.70 -8.32 7.81
N HIS A 230 -10.51 -7.57 8.88
CA HIS A 230 -9.94 -8.06 10.13
C HIS A 230 -10.94 -7.87 11.26
N GLY A 231 -11.01 -8.87 12.15
CA GLY A 231 -11.68 -8.71 13.44
C GLY A 231 -10.88 -7.78 14.37
N PRO A 232 -11.38 -7.54 15.59
CA PRO A 232 -10.66 -6.74 16.58
C PRO A 232 -9.28 -7.34 16.87
N LEU A 233 -8.24 -6.50 16.85
CA LEU A 233 -6.84 -6.95 16.91
C LEU A 233 -6.38 -7.41 18.30
N SER A 234 -7.13 -7.16 19.37
CA SER A 234 -7.00 -7.83 20.67
C SER A 234 -8.16 -7.47 21.59
N LYS A 235 -8.62 -8.44 22.39
CA LYS A 235 -9.31 -8.19 23.67
C LYS A 235 -8.28 -8.33 24.78
N GLU A 236 -7.46 -7.30 25.02
CA GLU A 236 -6.87 -7.15 26.35
C GLU A 236 -8.02 -6.67 27.25
N SER A 237 -8.73 -7.61 27.89
CA SER A 237 -9.90 -7.40 28.76
C SER A 237 -9.66 -6.49 29.98
N TYR A 238 -8.49 -5.85 30.05
CA TYR A 238 -8.06 -4.95 31.12
C TYR A 238 -7.95 -3.48 30.66
N ALA A 239 -8.12 -3.20 29.36
CA ALA A 239 -8.14 -1.84 28.86
C ALA A 239 -9.51 -1.19 29.16
N VAL A 240 -9.51 -0.45 30.26
CA VAL A 240 -10.51 0.54 30.68
C VAL A 240 -11.71 -0.06 31.44
N LYS A 241 -11.75 0.26 32.74
CA LYS A 241 -12.96 0.32 33.59
C LYS A 241 -13.99 1.34 33.06
N CYS A 242 -14.29 1.33 31.77
CA CYS A 242 -15.51 1.94 31.27
C CYS A 242 -16.61 1.02 31.75
N GLY A 243 -17.44 1.47 32.69
CA GLY A 243 -18.56 0.69 33.18
C GLY A 243 -19.36 0.19 31.99
N SER A 244 -19.37 -1.12 31.78
CA SER A 244 -20.35 -1.77 30.93
C SER A 244 -21.71 -1.60 31.62
N GLY A 245 -22.33 -0.43 31.39
CA GLY A 245 -23.77 -0.34 31.48
C GLY A 245 -24.34 -1.50 30.67
N SER A 246 -25.37 -2.15 31.18
CA SER A 246 -25.93 -3.41 30.65
C SER A 246 -26.58 -3.29 29.27
N GLY A 247 -26.15 -2.35 28.43
CA GLY A 247 -26.48 -2.31 27.01
C GLY A 247 -25.57 -3.28 26.28
N GLY A 248 -26.15 -4.27 25.59
CA GLY A 248 -25.40 -5.11 24.67
C GLY A 248 -24.66 -4.27 23.64
N ALA A 249 -23.62 -4.84 23.02
CA ALA A 249 -22.92 -4.20 21.92
C ALA A 249 -23.94 -3.76 20.85
N GLU A 250 -24.01 -2.46 20.56
CA GLU A 250 -24.84 -1.95 19.46
C GLU A 250 -24.33 -2.51 18.11
N GLY A 251 -25.15 -2.43 17.05
CA GLY A 251 -24.84 -3.05 15.77
C GLY A 251 -23.45 -2.68 15.23
N GLY A 252 -22.74 -3.67 14.70
CA GLY A 252 -21.43 -3.52 14.05
C GLY A 252 -20.20 -3.79 14.94
N TRP A 253 -20.39 -4.01 16.24
CA TRP A 253 -19.31 -4.44 17.14
C TRP A 253 -19.33 -5.95 17.36
N PHE A 254 -18.17 -6.58 17.22
CA PHE A 254 -18.05 -8.03 17.37
C PHE A 254 -17.82 -8.45 18.81
N GLU A 255 -18.67 -9.32 19.33
CA GLU A 255 -18.29 -10.17 20.45
C GLU A 255 -17.45 -11.32 19.90
N ASP A 256 -16.14 -11.34 20.19
CA ASP A 256 -15.35 -12.57 20.08
C ASP A 256 -16.02 -13.63 20.99
N ARG A 257 -16.62 -14.65 20.38
CA ARG A 257 -17.29 -15.79 21.04
C ARG A 257 -16.55 -17.07 20.71
#